data_AF-A0AAD5YBB7-F1
#
_entry.id   AF-A0AAD5YBB7-F1
#
_cell.length_a   1.000
_cell.length_b   1.000
_cell.length_c   1.000
_cell.angle_alpha   90.00
_cell.angle_beta   90.00
_cell.angle_gamma   90.00
#
_symmetry.space_group_name_H-M   'P 1'
#
loop_
_entity.id
_entity.type
_entity.pdbx_description
1 polymer ?
#
loop_
_entity_poly.entity_id
_entity_poly.type
_entity_poly.pdbx_seq_one_letter_code
_entity_poly.pdbx_strand_id
1 'polypeptide(L)'
;MNEIMLQIFYISETSPDKARIIIEKCWDDIIKQKFRDAQFSKISPFDSLSDKIKELGLKFYPSDLVFPLLYLVNKLEQSSLDYYIKENSYSYGWVARSLLDVKIPFNLLFQVYQSIYESKLPPWSSNEAIAFLIHNILKLVQTWFDYIRSPATGFYERDEFPAREIDEVLSKYLSNLPMDNKSLSNEIQKLQSRLRSAF
;
A
#
# COMPACT_ATOMS: atom_id res chain seq x y z
N MET A 1 17.16 12.95 13.54
CA MET A 1 17.15 14.30 12.91
C MET A 1 15.96 14.46 11.96
N ASN A 2 15.72 13.53 11.03
CA ASN A 2 14.59 13.59 10.08
C ASN A 2 13.20 13.57 10.74
N GLU A 3 13.02 12.83 11.83
CA GLU A 3 11.76 12.80 12.59
C GLU A 3 11.43 14.15 13.24
N ILE A 4 12.46 14.86 13.71
CA ILE A 4 12.34 16.20 14.28
C ILE A 4 11.98 17.20 13.17
N MET A 5 12.54 17.04 11.96
CA MET A 5 12.13 17.86 10.81
C MET A 5 10.65 17.62 10.46
N LEU A 6 10.18 16.38 10.43
CA LEU A 6 8.76 16.08 10.21
C LEU A 6 7.87 16.74 11.28
N GLN A 7 8.29 16.73 12.56
CA GLN A 7 7.57 17.45 13.62
C GLN A 7 7.59 18.97 13.44
N ILE A 8 8.72 19.55 13.05
CA ILE A 8 8.83 21.00 12.80
C ILE A 8 7.92 21.39 11.62
N PHE A 9 7.87 20.59 10.54
CA PHE A 9 6.97 20.85 9.42
C PHE A 9 5.49 20.58 9.72
N TYR A 10 5.20 19.64 10.64
CA TYR A 10 3.83 19.45 11.12
C TYR A 10 3.32 20.66 11.91
N ILE A 11 4.20 21.32 12.67
CA ILE A 11 3.85 22.45 13.54
C ILE A 11 3.97 23.80 12.82
N SER A 12 4.84 23.91 11.81
CA SER A 12 5.04 25.18 11.09
C SER A 12 4.08 25.33 9.91
N GLU A 13 3.40 26.47 9.84
CA GLU A 13 2.62 26.91 8.67
C GLU A 13 3.53 27.31 7.49
N THR A 14 4.43 26.41 7.08
CA THR A 14 5.35 26.63 5.98
C THR A 14 4.64 26.44 4.64
N SER A 15 5.00 27.25 3.63
CA SER A 15 4.43 27.15 2.28
C SER A 15 4.49 25.70 1.74
N PRO A 16 3.35 25.12 1.33
CA PRO A 16 3.20 23.67 1.15
C PRO A 16 4.13 23.08 0.08
N ASP A 17 4.43 23.82 -0.98
CA ASP A 17 5.21 23.31 -2.11
C ASP A 17 6.68 23.01 -1.76
N LYS A 18 7.32 23.89 -0.97
CA LYS A 18 8.71 23.70 -0.54
C LYS A 18 8.84 22.69 0.58
N ALA A 19 7.86 22.68 1.49
CA ALA A 19 7.80 21.71 2.58
C ALA A 19 7.66 20.27 2.04
N ARG A 20 6.83 20.08 1.00
CA ARG A 20 6.61 18.75 0.40
C ARG A 20 7.89 18.07 -0.09
N ILE A 21 8.75 18.78 -0.83
CA ILE A 21 10.01 18.22 -1.35
C ILE A 21 10.92 17.77 -0.20
N ILE A 22 10.98 18.55 0.87
CA ILE A 22 11.81 18.25 2.04
C ILE A 22 11.24 17.05 2.79
N ILE A 23 9.92 16.98 2.96
CA ILE A 23 9.23 15.89 3.63
C ILE A 23 9.39 14.57 2.85
N GLU A 24 9.18 14.59 1.53
CA GLU A 24 9.41 13.44 0.66
C GLU A 24 10.85 12.94 0.80
N LYS A 25 11.83 13.85 0.79
CA LYS A 25 13.24 13.50 1.03
C LYS A 25 13.48 12.92 2.43
N CYS A 26 12.86 13.48 3.48
CA CYS A 26 12.97 12.94 4.84
C CYS A 26 12.42 11.51 4.91
N TRP A 27 11.31 11.23 4.24
CA TRP A 27 10.74 9.90 4.16
C TRP A 27 11.63 8.94 3.38
N ASP A 28 12.15 9.36 2.22
CA ASP A 28 13.13 8.59 1.45
C ASP A 28 14.34 8.20 2.32
N ASP A 29 14.86 9.13 3.11
CA ASP A 29 16.00 8.90 4.00
C ASP A 29 15.65 7.94 5.15
N ILE A 30 14.46 8.08 5.75
CA ILE A 30 13.97 7.17 6.79
C ILE A 30 13.83 5.74 6.24
N ILE A 31 13.21 5.58 5.07
CA ILE A 31 13.00 4.29 4.43
C ILE A 31 14.34 3.65 4.09
N LYS A 32 15.26 4.38 3.44
CA LYS A 32 16.60 3.89 3.08
C LYS A 32 17.45 3.54 4.31
N GLN A 33 17.35 4.32 5.38
CA GLN A 33 18.08 4.03 6.61
C GLN A 33 17.57 2.74 7.24
N LYS A 34 16.25 2.60 7.39
CA LYS A 34 15.65 1.39 7.98
C LYS A 34 15.88 0.13 7.16
N PHE A 35 15.83 0.22 5.82
CA PHE A 35 16.20 -0.90 4.94
C PHE A 35 17.66 -1.34 5.15
N ARG A 36 18.59 -0.38 5.22
CA ARG A 36 20.01 -0.68 5.47
C ARG A 36 20.22 -1.30 6.85
N ASP A 37 19.67 -0.69 7.89
CA ASP A 37 19.82 -1.17 9.28
C ASP A 37 19.27 -2.59 9.46
N ALA A 38 18.16 -2.91 8.80
CA ALA A 38 17.58 -4.25 8.81
C ALA A 38 18.45 -5.29 8.10
N GLN A 39 19.06 -4.93 6.96
CA GLN A 39 20.01 -5.80 6.26
C GLN A 39 21.23 -6.13 7.13
N PHE A 40 21.76 -5.15 7.87
CA PHE A 40 22.87 -5.38 8.80
C PHE A 40 22.47 -6.26 10.00
N SER A 41 21.23 -6.13 10.47
CA SER A 41 20.76 -6.79 11.69
C SER A 41 20.15 -8.19 11.45
N LYS A 42 20.06 -8.66 10.19
CA LYS A 42 19.37 -9.90 9.77
C LYS A 42 17.90 -9.99 10.22
N ILE A 43 17.27 -8.85 10.48
CA ILE A 43 15.83 -8.76 10.76
C ILE A 43 15.12 -8.55 9.44
N SER A 44 13.90 -9.06 9.29
CA SER A 44 13.05 -8.77 8.12
C SER A 44 12.94 -7.25 7.94
N PRO A 45 13.37 -6.68 6.79
CA PRO A 45 13.31 -5.25 6.56
C PRO A 45 11.87 -4.72 6.59
N PHE A 46 10.92 -5.55 6.19
CA PHE A 46 9.50 -5.21 6.17
C PHE A 46 8.92 -5.04 7.57
N ASP A 47 9.35 -5.84 8.55
CA ASP A 47 8.85 -5.74 9.92
C ASP A 47 9.36 -4.45 10.59
N SER A 48 10.65 -4.17 10.44
CA SER A 48 11.28 -2.93 10.94
C SER A 48 10.65 -1.67 10.32
N LEU A 49 10.32 -1.72 9.03
CA LEU A 49 9.61 -0.62 8.35
C LEU A 49 8.16 -0.52 8.79
N SER A 50 7.47 -1.65 8.94
CA SER A 50 6.08 -1.71 9.42
C SER A 50 5.96 -1.01 10.77
N ASP A 51 6.83 -1.33 11.71
CA ASP A 51 6.85 -0.71 13.04
C ASP A 51 7.11 0.80 12.96
N LYS A 52 8.04 1.22 12.08
CA LYS A 52 8.33 2.65 11.93
C LYS A 52 7.19 3.42 11.27
N ILE A 53 6.54 2.84 10.25
CA ILE A 53 5.37 3.42 9.61
C ILE A 53 4.23 3.54 10.61
N LYS A 54 4.02 2.54 11.47
CA LYS A 54 3.01 2.62 12.54
C LYS A 54 3.32 3.75 13.51
N GLU A 55 4.56 3.83 13.98
CA GLU A 55 4.99 4.85 14.93
C GLU A 55 4.78 6.27 14.40
N LEU A 56 5.15 6.52 13.14
CA LEU A 56 5.03 7.84 12.52
C LEU A 56 3.61 8.12 12.01
N GLY A 57 2.93 7.11 11.49
CA GLY A 57 1.56 7.20 10.99
C GLY A 57 0.59 7.58 12.10
N LEU A 58 0.68 6.95 13.27
CA LEU A 58 -0.16 7.29 14.43
C LEU A 58 0.06 8.74 14.93
N LYS A 59 1.21 9.35 14.62
CA LYS A 59 1.54 10.72 15.02
C LYS A 59 1.14 11.77 13.99
N PHE A 60 1.26 11.44 12.70
CA PHE A 60 1.15 12.43 11.61
C PHE A 60 -0.09 12.27 10.74
N TYR A 61 -0.75 11.11 10.72
CA TYR A 61 -2.05 10.96 10.06
C TYR A 61 -3.11 11.77 10.81
N PRO A 62 -4.02 12.52 10.13
CA PRO A 62 -4.31 12.51 8.69
C PRO A 62 -3.68 13.64 7.87
N SER A 63 -2.58 14.25 8.32
CA SER A 63 -2.00 15.41 7.62
C SER A 63 -1.31 15.00 6.30
N ASP A 64 -1.92 15.32 5.16
CA ASP A 64 -1.37 15.06 3.81
C ASP A 64 0.01 15.70 3.56
N LEU A 65 0.33 16.79 4.27
CA LEU A 65 1.63 17.45 4.14
C LEU A 65 2.78 16.56 4.65
N VAL A 66 2.68 16.08 5.89
CA VAL A 66 3.71 15.26 6.56
C VAL A 66 3.54 13.76 6.36
N PHE A 67 2.34 13.30 6.02
CA PHE A 67 2.03 11.91 5.73
C PHE A 67 1.38 11.78 4.33
N PRO A 68 2.13 12.06 3.25
CA PRO A 68 1.59 12.02 1.89
C PRO A 68 1.34 10.57 1.45
N LEU A 69 0.12 10.08 1.70
CA LEU A 69 -0.23 8.66 1.56
C LEU A 69 0.11 8.06 0.19
N LEU A 70 -0.26 8.76 -0.89
CA LEU A 70 0.04 8.33 -2.27
C LEU A 70 1.54 8.16 -2.51
N TYR A 71 2.34 9.12 -2.05
CA TYR A 71 3.79 9.07 -2.20
C TYR A 71 4.38 7.93 -1.37
N LEU A 72 3.96 7.79 -0.11
CA LEU A 72 4.46 6.76 0.80
C LEU A 72 4.14 5.35 0.30
N VAL A 73 2.89 5.07 -0.07
CA VAL A 73 2.49 3.77 -0.61
C VAL A 73 3.31 3.45 -1.86
N ASN A 74 3.41 4.40 -2.78
CA ASN A 74 4.19 4.22 -4.00
C ASN A 74 5.67 3.92 -3.70
N LYS A 75 6.31 4.67 -2.80
CA LYS A 75 7.72 4.46 -2.43
C LYS A 75 7.99 3.15 -1.70
N LEU A 76 7.08 2.75 -0.81
CA LEU A 76 7.19 1.49 -0.07
C LEU A 76 7.01 0.29 -1.00
N GLU A 77 6.06 0.35 -1.93
CA GLU A 77 5.85 -0.69 -2.94
C GLU A 77 7.02 -0.76 -3.93
N GLN A 78 7.59 0.39 -4.33
CA GLN A 78 8.81 0.43 -5.17
C GLN A 78 9.99 -0.27 -4.46
N SER A 79 10.23 0.09 -3.20
CA SER A 79 11.32 -0.51 -2.42
C SER A 79 11.10 -2.01 -2.19
N SER A 80 9.83 -2.41 -2.06
CA SER A 80 9.42 -3.80 -1.93
C SER A 80 9.64 -4.61 -3.21
N LEU A 81 9.30 -4.03 -4.37
CA LEU A 81 9.55 -4.62 -5.67
C LEU A 81 11.05 -4.80 -5.91
N ASP A 82 11.87 -3.78 -5.62
CA ASP A 82 13.33 -3.85 -5.75
C ASP A 82 13.95 -4.96 -4.89
N TYR A 83 13.40 -5.17 -3.68
CA TYR A 83 13.83 -6.25 -2.80
C TYR A 83 13.36 -7.61 -3.32
N TYR A 84 12.10 -7.73 -3.76
CA TYR A 84 11.54 -8.95 -4.32
C TYR A 84 12.35 -9.45 -5.52
N ILE A 85 12.73 -8.55 -6.44
CA ILE A 85 13.53 -8.88 -7.62
C ILE A 85 14.92 -9.44 -7.23
N LYS A 86 15.51 -8.98 -6.12
CA LYS A 86 16.86 -9.38 -5.69
C LYS A 86 16.88 -10.66 -4.86
N GLU A 87 15.98 -10.75 -3.89
CA GLU A 87 16.02 -11.78 -2.84
C GLU A 87 14.95 -12.86 -3.03
N ASN A 88 14.01 -12.68 -3.96
CA ASN A 88 12.87 -13.56 -4.23
C ASN A 88 12.07 -13.94 -2.97
N SER A 89 12.09 -13.06 -1.96
CA SER A 89 11.47 -13.23 -0.65
C SER A 89 10.67 -11.98 -0.34
N TYR A 90 9.34 -12.12 -0.24
CA TYR A 90 8.44 -11.00 -0.03
C TYR A 90 7.13 -11.42 0.63
N SER A 91 6.62 -10.58 1.54
CA SER A 91 5.30 -10.75 2.14
C SER A 91 4.29 -9.83 1.47
N TYR A 92 3.47 -10.37 0.57
CA TYR A 92 2.45 -9.60 -0.13
C TYR A 92 1.47 -8.92 0.83
N GLY A 93 1.19 -7.64 0.59
CA GLY A 93 0.22 -6.84 1.35
C GLY A 93 0.74 -6.26 2.68
N TRP A 94 2.04 -6.35 2.98
CA TRP A 94 2.58 -5.81 4.23
C TRP A 94 2.42 -4.29 4.35
N VAL A 95 2.56 -3.54 3.25
CA VAL A 95 2.39 -2.08 3.22
C VAL A 95 0.96 -1.72 3.62
N ALA A 96 -0.03 -2.30 2.92
CA ALA A 96 -1.44 -2.12 3.21
C ALA A 96 -1.76 -2.50 4.67
N ARG A 97 -1.27 -3.63 5.17
CA ARG A 97 -1.49 -4.05 6.57
C ARG A 97 -0.92 -3.06 7.58
N SER A 98 0.29 -2.56 7.34
CA SER A 98 0.94 -1.57 8.21
C SER A 98 0.15 -0.26 8.28
N LEU A 99 -0.45 0.15 7.16
CA LEU A 99 -1.26 1.37 7.07
C LEU A 99 -2.67 1.17 7.67
N LEU A 100 -3.25 -0.02 7.57
CA LEU A 100 -4.49 -0.37 8.27
C LEU A 100 -4.29 -0.34 9.80
N ASP A 101 -3.12 -0.74 10.30
CA ASP A 101 -2.78 -0.63 11.73
C ASP A 101 -2.71 0.84 12.21
N VAL A 102 -2.38 1.78 11.31
CA VAL A 102 -2.44 3.24 11.54
C VAL A 102 -3.88 3.79 11.51
N LYS A 103 -4.89 2.92 11.28
CA LYS A 103 -6.32 3.28 11.14
C LYS A 103 -6.63 4.04 9.86
N ILE A 104 -5.83 3.85 8.81
CA ILE A 104 -6.16 4.37 7.49
C ILE A 104 -7.32 3.54 6.92
N PRO A 105 -8.41 4.17 6.43
CA PRO A 105 -9.56 3.47 5.86
C PRO A 105 -9.21 2.61 4.63
N PHE A 106 -9.91 1.47 4.49
CA PHE A 106 -9.72 0.54 3.36
C PHE A 106 -10.00 1.19 2.00
N ASN A 107 -11.06 1.98 1.90
CA ASN A 107 -11.45 2.71 0.69
C ASN A 107 -10.34 3.67 0.23
N LEU A 108 -9.75 4.42 1.17
CA LEU A 108 -8.68 5.36 0.86
C LEU A 108 -7.43 4.62 0.35
N LEU A 109 -7.05 3.52 1.00
CA LEU A 109 -5.94 2.69 0.53
C LEU A 109 -6.24 2.11 -0.86
N PHE A 110 -7.45 1.60 -1.09
CA PHE A 110 -7.85 1.05 -2.37
C PHE A 110 -7.74 2.10 -3.49
N GLN A 111 -8.25 3.32 -3.26
CA GLN A 111 -8.13 4.44 -4.20
C GLN A 111 -6.68 4.82 -4.50
N VAL A 112 -5.82 4.85 -3.47
CA VAL A 112 -4.39 5.12 -3.64
C VAL A 112 -3.73 4.06 -4.51
N TYR A 113 -4.00 2.78 -4.26
CA TYR A 113 -3.48 1.69 -5.08
C TYR A 113 -4.00 1.74 -6.52
N GLN A 114 -5.29 2.06 -6.74
CA GLN A 114 -5.83 2.27 -8.08
C GLN A 114 -5.12 3.42 -8.79
N SER A 115 -4.91 4.55 -8.11
CA SER A 115 -4.19 5.70 -8.68
C SER A 115 -2.78 5.32 -9.12
N ILE A 116 -2.05 4.52 -8.32
CA ILE A 116 -0.72 4.03 -8.67
C ILE A 116 -0.80 3.11 -9.89
N TYR A 117 -1.72 2.14 -9.90
CA TYR A 117 -1.92 1.20 -11.02
C TYR A 117 -2.26 1.94 -12.32
N GLU A 118 -3.13 2.93 -12.27
CA GLU A 118 -3.59 3.69 -13.43
C GLU A 118 -2.56 4.69 -13.94
N SER A 119 -1.68 5.19 -13.07
CA SER A 119 -0.62 6.12 -13.44
C SER A 119 0.30 5.54 -14.52
N LYS A 120 0.51 4.21 -14.51
CA LYS A 120 1.47 3.48 -15.37
C LYS A 120 2.86 4.12 -15.41
N LEU A 121 3.21 4.88 -14.37
CA LEU A 121 4.52 5.51 -14.26
C LEU A 121 5.56 4.47 -13.83
N PRO A 122 6.80 4.54 -14.33
CA PRO A 122 7.86 3.64 -13.89
C PRO A 122 7.99 3.61 -12.34
N PRO A 123 8.13 2.43 -11.72
CA PRO A 123 8.37 1.12 -12.33
C PRO A 123 7.10 0.36 -12.78
N TRP A 124 5.91 0.87 -12.54
CA TRP A 124 4.60 0.22 -12.77
C TRP A 124 4.18 0.11 -14.24
N SER A 125 5.14 0.21 -15.16
CA SER A 125 4.95 0.02 -16.59
C SER A 125 5.36 -1.38 -17.07
N SER A 126 6.18 -2.10 -16.30
CA SER A 126 6.61 -3.46 -16.66
C SER A 126 5.57 -4.51 -16.25
N ASN A 127 5.49 -5.59 -17.03
CA ASN A 127 4.57 -6.70 -16.75
C ASN A 127 4.77 -7.31 -15.35
N GLU A 128 6.02 -7.43 -14.91
CA GLU A 128 6.38 -7.94 -13.59
C GLU A 128 5.95 -6.99 -12.47
N ALA A 129 6.23 -5.69 -12.61
CA ALA A 129 5.84 -4.68 -11.62
C ALA A 129 4.31 -4.56 -11.52
N ILE A 130 3.60 -4.65 -12.65
CA ILE A 130 2.14 -4.65 -12.68
C ILE A 130 1.58 -5.90 -11.98
N ALA A 131 2.11 -7.08 -12.27
CA ALA A 131 1.67 -8.32 -11.62
C ALA A 131 1.95 -8.30 -10.10
N PHE A 132 3.10 -7.74 -9.69
CA PHE A 132 3.44 -7.53 -8.28
C PHE A 132 2.45 -6.58 -7.59
N LEU A 133 2.13 -5.45 -8.23
CA LEU A 133 1.18 -4.48 -7.69
C LEU A 133 -0.21 -5.09 -7.57
N ILE A 134 -0.69 -5.81 -8.59
CA ILE A 134 -2.00 -6.50 -8.56
C ILE A 134 -2.05 -7.50 -7.41
N HIS A 135 -0.99 -8.27 -7.12
CA HIS A 135 -0.98 -9.18 -5.96
C HIS A 135 -1.18 -8.42 -4.64
N ASN A 136 -0.51 -7.28 -4.45
CA ASN A 136 -0.68 -6.47 -3.25
C ASN A 136 -2.11 -5.92 -3.13
N ILE A 137 -2.70 -5.46 -4.25
CA ILE A 137 -4.10 -5.00 -4.29
C ILE A 137 -5.06 -6.13 -3.96
N LEU A 138 -4.83 -7.34 -4.47
CA LEU A 138 -5.66 -8.51 -4.13
C LEU A 138 -5.58 -8.85 -2.65
N LYS A 139 -4.41 -8.75 -2.02
CA LYS A 139 -4.29 -8.95 -0.57
C LYS A 139 -5.04 -7.88 0.22
N LEU A 140 -5.04 -6.62 -0.23
CA LEU A 140 -5.86 -5.58 0.37
C LEU A 140 -7.36 -5.90 0.24
N VAL A 141 -7.83 -6.25 -0.96
CA VAL A 141 -9.26 -6.58 -1.19
C VAL A 141 -9.69 -7.83 -0.42
N GLN A 142 -8.85 -8.88 -0.38
CA GLN A 142 -9.12 -10.07 0.43
C GLN A 142 -9.25 -9.71 1.91
N THR A 143 -8.32 -8.89 2.42
CA THR A 143 -8.34 -8.43 3.82
C THR A 143 -9.59 -7.59 4.11
N TRP A 144 -9.99 -6.71 3.19
CA TRP A 144 -11.20 -5.90 3.32
C TRP A 144 -12.47 -6.77 3.30
N PHE A 145 -12.54 -7.74 2.38
CA PHE A 145 -13.65 -8.67 2.28
C PHE A 145 -13.80 -9.54 3.53
N ASP A 146 -12.70 -10.05 4.07
CA ASP A 146 -12.72 -10.83 5.30
C ASP A 146 -13.06 -9.95 6.52
N TYR A 147 -12.61 -8.67 6.53
CA TYR A 147 -12.99 -7.68 7.54
C TYR A 147 -14.50 -7.45 7.56
N ILE A 148 -15.15 -7.14 6.42
CA ILE A 148 -16.59 -6.85 6.41
C ILE A 148 -17.46 -8.06 6.78
N ARG A 149 -16.96 -9.28 6.52
CA ARG A 149 -17.65 -10.52 6.90
C ARG A 149 -17.50 -10.87 8.36
N SER A 150 -16.56 -10.25 9.07
CA SER A 150 -16.42 -10.44 10.51
C SER A 150 -17.71 -10.00 11.21
N PRO A 151 -18.24 -10.82 12.14
CA PRO A 151 -19.40 -10.45 12.95
C PRO A 151 -19.20 -9.16 13.75
N ALA A 152 -17.95 -8.80 14.06
CA ALA A 152 -17.59 -7.62 14.83
C ALA A 152 -17.70 -6.31 14.03
N THR A 153 -17.78 -6.38 12.72
CA THR A 153 -17.77 -5.20 11.83
C THR A 153 -19.14 -4.54 11.79
N GLY A 154 -19.14 -3.21 11.91
CA GLY A 154 -20.38 -2.41 11.97
C GLY A 154 -21.12 -2.41 10.63
N PHE A 155 -22.43 -2.12 10.68
CA PHE A 155 -23.27 -2.05 9.48
C PHE A 155 -22.75 -1.02 8.45
N TYR A 156 -22.37 0.17 8.90
CA TYR A 156 -21.84 1.23 8.03
C TYR A 156 -20.56 0.82 7.30
N GLU A 157 -19.64 0.12 7.97
CA GLU A 157 -18.38 -0.34 7.37
C GLU A 157 -18.60 -1.45 6.33
N ARG A 158 -19.69 -2.22 6.46
CA ARG A 158 -20.09 -3.21 5.44
C ARG A 158 -20.69 -2.55 4.21
N ASP A 159 -21.49 -1.50 4.41
CA ASP A 159 -22.15 -0.75 3.33
C ASP A 159 -21.13 0.07 2.51
N GLU A 160 -20.04 0.51 3.14
CA GLU A 160 -18.95 1.21 2.47
C GLU A 160 -18.16 0.33 1.48
N PHE A 161 -18.31 -1.00 1.52
CA PHE A 161 -17.60 -1.91 0.64
C PHE A 161 -18.13 -1.84 -0.82
N PRO A 162 -17.32 -1.34 -1.78
CA PRO A 162 -17.80 -1.09 -3.14
C PRO A 162 -17.68 -2.36 -3.99
N ALA A 163 -18.51 -3.38 -3.70
CA ALA A 163 -18.43 -4.70 -4.32
C ALA A 163 -18.42 -4.67 -5.85
N ARG A 164 -19.26 -3.80 -6.45
CA ARG A 164 -19.36 -3.64 -7.90
C ARG A 164 -18.10 -3.03 -8.51
N GLU A 165 -17.59 -1.95 -7.92
CA GLU A 165 -16.36 -1.28 -8.40
C GLU A 165 -15.18 -2.26 -8.33
N ILE A 166 -15.07 -3.02 -7.24
CA ILE A 166 -14.04 -4.05 -7.07
C ILE A 166 -14.18 -5.12 -8.16
N ASP A 167 -15.38 -5.64 -8.46
CA ASP A 167 -15.56 -6.66 -9.50
C ASP A 167 -15.17 -6.14 -10.91
N GLU A 168 -15.49 -4.88 -11.21
CA GLU A 168 -15.12 -4.19 -12.46
C GLU A 168 -13.59 -4.03 -12.57
N VAL A 169 -12.93 -3.60 -11.48
CA VAL A 169 -11.46 -3.48 -11.40
C VAL A 169 -10.77 -4.85 -11.54
N LEU A 170 -11.28 -5.89 -10.88
CA LEU A 170 -10.75 -7.24 -10.99
C LEU A 170 -10.85 -7.78 -12.42
N SER A 171 -11.95 -7.47 -13.12
CA SER A 171 -12.12 -7.79 -14.54
C SER A 171 -11.11 -7.07 -15.42
N LYS A 172 -10.86 -5.77 -15.16
CA LYS A 172 -9.83 -4.98 -15.85
C LYS A 172 -8.44 -5.57 -15.64
N TYR A 173 -8.12 -6.08 -14.45
CA TYR A 173 -6.85 -6.76 -14.19
C TYR A 173 -6.70 -8.05 -14.99
N LEU A 174 -7.73 -8.90 -15.04
CA LEU A 174 -7.69 -10.13 -15.84
C LEU A 174 -7.44 -9.85 -17.32
N SER A 175 -8.04 -8.79 -17.88
CA SER A 175 -7.83 -8.42 -19.28
C SER A 175 -6.44 -7.87 -19.57
N ASN A 176 -5.80 -7.24 -18.59
CA ASN A 176 -4.49 -6.60 -18.74
C ASN A 176 -3.31 -7.49 -18.31
N LEU A 177 -3.57 -8.67 -17.72
CA LEU A 177 -2.52 -9.56 -17.27
C LEU A 177 -1.86 -10.30 -18.44
N PRO A 178 -0.51 -10.43 -18.46
CA PRO A 178 0.16 -11.27 -19.42
C PRO A 178 -0.20 -12.75 -19.18
N MET A 179 -0.32 -13.51 -20.28
CA MET A 179 -0.80 -14.90 -20.31
C MET A 179 -0.03 -15.88 -19.41
N ASP A 180 1.20 -15.53 -19.01
CA ASP A 180 2.07 -16.36 -18.19
C ASP A 180 1.70 -16.37 -16.70
N ASN A 181 0.87 -15.43 -16.24
CA ASN A 181 0.48 -15.28 -14.83
C ASN A 181 -0.78 -16.08 -14.46
N LYS A 182 -0.81 -17.38 -14.78
CA LYS A 182 -1.95 -18.27 -14.52
C LYS A 182 -2.34 -18.33 -13.03
N SER A 183 -1.36 -18.31 -12.12
CA SER A 183 -1.63 -18.34 -10.67
C SER A 183 -2.42 -17.11 -10.22
N LEU A 184 -1.97 -15.92 -10.63
CA LEU A 184 -2.63 -14.65 -10.31
C LEU A 184 -4.02 -14.57 -10.92
N SER A 185 -4.18 -14.98 -12.18
CA SER A 185 -5.48 -15.05 -12.84
C SER A 185 -6.47 -15.93 -12.07
N ASN A 186 -6.03 -17.10 -11.61
CA ASN A 186 -6.85 -17.99 -10.79
C ASN A 186 -7.21 -17.37 -9.42
N GLU A 187 -6.30 -16.63 -8.78
CA GLU A 187 -6.59 -15.92 -7.54
C GLU A 187 -7.64 -14.82 -7.72
N ILE A 188 -7.55 -14.05 -8.80
CA ILE A 188 -8.54 -13.02 -9.13
C ILE A 188 -9.91 -13.65 -9.36
N GLN A 189 -9.99 -14.70 -10.18
CA GLN A 189 -11.26 -15.38 -10.48
C GLN A 189 -11.90 -15.97 -9.23
N LYS A 190 -11.10 -16.57 -8.33
CA LYS A 190 -11.59 -17.06 -7.03
C LYS A 190 -12.14 -15.92 -6.15
N LEU A 191 -11.51 -14.75 -6.16
CA LEU A 191 -12.01 -13.60 -5.42
C LEU A 191 -13.31 -13.06 -6.04
N GLN A 192 -13.39 -12.95 -7.37
CA GLN A 192 -14.61 -12.52 -8.06
C GLN A 192 -15.79 -13.45 -7.81
N SER A 193 -15.59 -14.77 -7.87
CA SER A 193 -16.67 -15.71 -7.57
C SER A 193 -17.16 -15.62 -6.12
N ARG A 194 -16.24 -15.40 -5.16
CA ARG A 194 -16.59 -15.13 -3.76
C ARG A 194 -17.36 -13.82 -3.58
N LEU A 195 -16.98 -12.76 -4.30
CA LEU A 195 -17.68 -11.46 -4.25
C LEU A 195 -19.11 -11.58 -4.79
N ARG A 196 -19.27 -12.16 -5.98
CA ARG A 196 -20.58 -12.33 -6.66
C ARG A 196 -21.54 -13.31 -5.99
N SER A 197 -21.04 -14.16 -5.09
CA SER A 197 -21.88 -15.06 -4.29
C SER A 197 -22.29 -14.44 -2.95
N ALA A 198 -21.62 -13.36 -2.53
CA ALA A 198 -21.89 -12.67 -1.27
C ALA A 198 -22.77 -11.43 -1.44
N PHE A 199 -22.77 -10.81 -2.63
CA PHE A 199 -23.53 -9.62 -3.01
C PHE A 199 -24.30 -9.87 -4.30
#